data_AF-A0A973JZZ4-F1
#
_entry.id   AF-A0A973JZZ4-F1
#
_cell.length_a   1.000
_cell.length_b   1.000
_cell.length_c   1.000
_cell.angle_alpha   90.00
_cell.angle_beta   90.00
_cell.angle_gamma   90.00
#
_symmetry.space_group_name_H-M   'P 1'
#
loop_
_entity.id
_entity.type
_entity.pdbx_description
1 polymer ?
#
loop_
_entity_poly.entity_id
_entity_poly.type
_entity_poly.pdbx_seq_one_letter_code
_entity_poly.pdbx_strand_id
1 'polypeptide(L)'
;TAGRRWRGVIPVEDVLSGAAAQVEEYTRVRVYPMPECGLSGGAVADLMHLFAELIENATSFSAPANEVSVRGEMVGRGFAVEIEDRGLGMDEETRRSINERLASPPEFDPAQTERLGFAVVGMLAARHGIKVTLKLSPYGGTTAIVLVPGALIEPMATPVRPMEFESVSVSVIRPSDMGDTTGPGELPRRVRTSKRAGPAAGEEPGLPRRERQTSLPQRLREAAPVPAQEERSPEETRALLSSLQSGWQRGRQDSDQDGGSRP
;
A
#
# COMPACT_ATOMS: atom_id res chain seq x y z
N THR A 1 -6.46 -14.05 -14.00
CA THR A 1 -5.54 -13.98 -12.84
C THR A 1 -6.35 -14.27 -11.59
N ALA A 2 -6.03 -15.35 -10.87
CA ALA A 2 -6.83 -15.80 -9.74
C ALA A 2 -6.66 -14.83 -8.55
N GLY A 3 -7.73 -14.12 -8.19
CA GLY A 3 -7.75 -13.18 -7.08
C GLY A 3 -7.43 -13.89 -5.76
N ARG A 4 -6.43 -13.39 -5.04
CA ARG A 4 -6.12 -13.81 -3.67
C ARG A 4 -7.35 -13.52 -2.81
N ARG A 5 -8.13 -14.55 -2.47
CA ARG A 5 -9.27 -14.42 -1.56
C ARG A 5 -8.73 -14.38 -0.14
N TRP A 6 -8.79 -13.22 0.49
CA TRP A 6 -8.44 -13.05 1.90
C TRP A 6 -9.41 -13.90 2.74
N ARG A 7 -8.87 -14.88 3.48
CA ARG A 7 -9.64 -15.72 4.40
C ARG A 7 -9.27 -15.30 5.82
N GLY A 8 -10.28 -15.14 6.68
CA GLY A 8 -10.10 -14.74 8.07
C GLY A 8 -10.10 -13.22 8.27
N VAL A 9 -9.65 -12.81 9.45
CA VAL A 9 -9.58 -11.44 9.92
C VAL A 9 -8.20 -10.88 9.61
N ILE A 10 -8.14 -9.71 8.96
CA ILE A 10 -6.88 -9.05 8.58
C ILE A 10 -6.74 -7.73 9.37
N PRO A 11 -5.60 -7.42 10.00
CA PRO A 11 -5.42 -6.15 10.70
C PRO A 11 -5.74 -4.95 9.80
N VAL A 12 -6.48 -3.97 10.31
CA VAL A 12 -6.80 -2.76 9.53
C VAL A 12 -5.52 -1.99 9.13
N GLU A 13 -4.52 -1.98 10.01
CA GLU A 13 -3.20 -1.40 9.72
C GLU A 13 -2.51 -2.08 8.52
N ASP A 14 -2.62 -3.40 8.39
CA ASP A 14 -2.05 -4.15 7.26
C ASP A 14 -2.79 -3.82 5.96
N VAL A 15 -4.12 -3.64 6.01
CA VAL A 15 -4.92 -3.24 4.84
C VAL A 15 -4.52 -1.84 4.38
N LEU A 16 -4.36 -0.90 5.30
CA LEU A 16 -3.94 0.48 5.00
C LEU A 16 -2.49 0.54 4.49
N SER A 17 -1.59 -0.22 5.10
CA SER A 17 -0.19 -0.33 4.65
C SER A 17 -0.10 -0.98 3.27
N GLY A 18 -0.91 -2.02 3.02
CA GLY A 18 -1.02 -2.67 1.72
C GLY A 18 -1.63 -1.78 0.64
N ALA A 19 -2.57 -0.89 1.00
CA ALA A 19 -3.12 0.13 0.11
C ALA A 19 -2.08 1.21 -0.21
N ALA A 20 -1.37 1.73 0.81
CA ALA A 20 -0.30 2.71 0.63
C ALA A 20 0.82 2.18 -0.30
N ALA A 21 1.16 0.89 -0.19
CA ALA A 21 2.17 0.25 -1.03
C ALA A 21 1.78 0.12 -2.52
N GLN A 22 0.53 0.41 -2.90
CA GLN A 22 0.06 0.38 -4.29
C GLN A 22 0.12 1.74 -4.99
N VAL A 23 0.38 2.81 -4.23
CA VAL A 23 0.44 4.20 -4.71
C VAL A 23 1.83 4.51 -5.28
N GLU A 24 1.90 5.35 -6.31
CA GLU A 24 3.17 5.69 -6.96
C GLU A 24 4.15 6.33 -5.97
N GLU A 25 3.72 7.33 -5.21
CA GLU A 25 4.52 7.99 -4.17
C GLU A 25 4.35 7.37 -2.77
N TYR A 26 4.34 6.04 -2.65
CA TYR A 26 4.19 5.35 -1.35
C TYR A 26 5.15 5.82 -0.26
N THR A 27 6.34 6.32 -0.62
CA THR A 27 7.36 6.83 0.33
C THR A 27 6.91 8.10 1.07
N ARG A 28 5.92 8.81 0.55
CA ARG A 28 5.32 10.01 1.15
C ARG A 28 4.14 9.69 2.06
N VAL A 29 3.72 8.43 2.12
CA VAL A 29 2.54 8.01 2.89
C VAL A 29 2.98 7.52 4.26
N ARG A 30 2.46 8.15 5.31
CA ARG A 30 2.74 7.78 6.70
C ARG A 30 1.50 7.19 7.35
N VAL A 31 1.48 5.86 7.51
CA VAL A 31 0.50 5.16 8.34
C VAL A 31 0.94 5.24 9.80
N TYR A 32 0.07 5.79 10.65
CA TYR A 32 0.32 5.93 12.08
C TYR A 32 -0.21 4.70 12.85
N PRO A 33 0.41 4.35 13.99
CA PRO A 33 -0.13 3.30 14.86
C PRO A 33 -1.58 3.58 15.23
N MET A 34 -2.39 2.52 15.27
CA MET A 34 -3.83 2.58 15.51
C MET A 34 -4.30 1.43 16.41
N PRO A 35 -5.52 1.49 16.97
CA PRO A 35 -6.05 0.39 17.79
C PRO A 35 -6.06 -0.94 17.04
N GLU A 36 -5.66 -2.02 17.74
CA GLU A 36 -5.67 -3.37 17.17
C GLU A 36 -7.11 -3.84 16.89
N CYS A 37 -7.49 -3.81 15.62
CA CYS A 37 -8.74 -4.36 15.12
C CYS A 37 -8.54 -4.94 13.72
N GLY A 38 -9.44 -5.83 13.34
CA GLY A 38 -9.37 -6.56 12.10
C GLY A 38 -10.55 -6.27 11.19
N LEU A 39 -10.35 -6.53 9.91
CA LEU A 39 -11.35 -6.41 8.86
C LEU A 39 -11.77 -7.81 8.41
N SER A 40 -13.07 -8.03 8.25
CA SER A 40 -13.61 -9.26 7.67
C SER A 40 -13.05 -9.50 6.27
N GLY A 41 -12.50 -10.69 6.02
CA GLY A 41 -11.81 -11.04 4.77
C GLY A 41 -12.60 -10.79 3.48
N GLY A 42 -13.94 -10.83 3.55
CA GLY A 42 -14.83 -10.56 2.41
C GLY A 42 -14.77 -9.11 1.88
N ALA A 43 -14.35 -8.15 2.72
CA ALA A 43 -14.28 -6.74 2.36
C ALA A 43 -12.85 -6.26 2.06
N VAL A 44 -11.82 -7.03 2.44
CA VAL A 44 -10.41 -6.60 2.38
C VAL A 44 -9.98 -6.11 1.02
N ALA A 45 -10.28 -6.84 -0.06
CA ALA A 45 -9.86 -6.45 -1.40
C ALA A 45 -10.46 -5.10 -1.82
N ASP A 46 -11.76 -4.91 -1.55
CA ASP A 46 -12.49 -3.70 -1.91
C ASP A 46 -12.04 -2.50 -1.05
N LEU A 47 -11.81 -2.69 0.26
CA LEU A 47 -11.30 -1.60 1.11
C LEU A 47 -9.86 -1.24 0.78
N MET A 48 -9.00 -2.22 0.47
CA MET A 48 -7.64 -1.96 0.05
C MET A 48 -7.62 -1.11 -1.22
N HIS A 49 -8.52 -1.40 -2.18
CA HIS A 49 -8.66 -0.56 -3.38
C HIS A 49 -9.22 0.82 -3.03
N LEU A 50 -10.29 0.92 -2.24
CA LEU A 50 -10.85 2.20 -1.80
C LEU A 50 -9.80 3.11 -1.13
N PHE A 51 -8.98 2.56 -0.23
CA PHE A 51 -7.93 3.30 0.43
C PHE A 51 -6.80 3.69 -0.53
N ALA A 52 -6.41 2.81 -1.44
CA ALA A 52 -5.39 3.13 -2.44
C ALA A 52 -5.82 4.33 -3.30
N GLU A 53 -7.07 4.35 -3.78
CA GLU A 53 -7.60 5.49 -4.55
C GLU A 53 -7.60 6.79 -3.75
N LEU A 54 -7.97 6.75 -2.46
CA LEU A 54 -7.95 7.96 -1.62
C LEU A 54 -6.54 8.46 -1.33
N ILE A 55 -5.59 7.54 -1.10
CA ILE A 55 -4.18 7.88 -0.84
C ILE A 55 -3.54 8.44 -2.12
N GLU A 56 -3.80 7.84 -3.28
CA GLU A 56 -3.32 8.31 -4.59
C GLU A 56 -3.81 9.73 -4.89
N ASN A 57 -5.08 10.01 -4.63
CA ASN A 57 -5.61 11.38 -4.76
C ASN A 57 -4.87 12.33 -3.79
N ALA A 58 -4.71 11.95 -2.52
CA ALA A 58 -4.02 12.76 -1.53
C ALA A 58 -2.56 13.07 -1.91
N THR A 59 -1.81 12.09 -2.43
CA THR A 59 -0.42 12.27 -2.85
C THR A 59 -0.31 13.13 -4.11
N SER A 60 -1.22 12.91 -5.08
CA SER A 60 -1.29 13.65 -6.34
C SER A 60 -1.59 15.15 -6.16
N PHE A 61 -2.48 15.50 -5.23
CA PHE A 61 -2.84 16.91 -4.97
C PHE A 61 -1.94 17.61 -3.96
N SER A 62 -1.02 16.88 -3.31
CA SER A 62 -0.06 17.42 -2.36
C SER A 62 1.28 17.74 -3.00
N ALA A 63 1.88 18.87 -2.62
CA ALA A 63 3.25 19.21 -3.03
C ALA A 63 4.24 18.09 -2.66
N PRO A 64 5.28 17.81 -3.47
CA PRO A 64 6.18 16.67 -3.25
C PRO A 64 6.90 16.64 -1.89
N ALA A 65 7.07 17.81 -1.25
CA ALA A 65 7.66 17.95 0.08
C ALA A 65 6.71 17.62 1.24
N ASN A 66 5.41 17.51 0.98
CA ASN A 66 4.39 17.23 1.98
C ASN A 66 4.08 15.73 2.02
N GLU A 67 4.04 15.19 3.23
CA GLU A 67 3.59 13.83 3.52
C GLU A 67 2.06 13.75 3.59
N VAL A 68 1.53 12.58 3.25
CA VAL A 68 0.12 12.21 3.48
C VAL A 68 0.05 11.37 4.75
N SER A 69 -0.77 11.78 5.71
CA SER A 69 -0.93 11.06 6.97
C SER A 69 -2.18 10.19 6.97
N VAL A 70 -2.04 8.94 7.42
CA VAL A 70 -3.14 7.98 7.54
C VAL A 70 -3.26 7.57 9.01
N ARG A 71 -4.42 7.85 9.61
CA ARG A 71 -4.72 7.58 11.02
C ARG A 71 -5.98 6.74 11.13
N GLY A 72 -6.06 5.92 12.17
CA GLY A 72 -7.22 5.07 12.44
C GLY A 72 -7.64 5.13 13.89
N GLU A 73 -8.95 5.15 14.15
CA GLU A 73 -9.51 5.13 15.50
C GLU A 73 -10.83 4.35 15.57
N MET A 74 -11.08 3.73 16.74
CA MET A 74 -12.38 3.13 17.05
C MET A 74 -13.38 4.24 17.37
N VAL A 75 -14.57 4.16 16.76
CA VAL A 75 -15.68 5.10 17.00
C VAL A 75 -16.96 4.34 17.32
N GLY A 76 -17.96 5.02 17.89
CA GLY A 76 -19.19 4.35 18.34
C GLY A 76 -19.96 3.57 17.26
N ARG A 77 -19.69 3.82 15.97
CA ARG A 77 -20.35 3.16 14.82
C ARG A 77 -19.46 2.17 14.07
N GLY A 78 -18.22 1.95 14.49
CA GLY A 78 -17.24 1.10 13.82
C GLY A 78 -15.82 1.65 13.93
N PHE A 79 -15.14 1.81 12.80
CA PHE A 79 -13.78 2.33 12.74
C PHE A 79 -13.71 3.52 11.79
N ALA A 80 -13.02 4.59 12.19
CA ALA A 80 -12.78 5.75 11.35
C ALA A 80 -11.32 5.74 10.88
N VAL A 81 -11.12 5.96 9.58
CA VAL A 81 -9.81 6.22 8.99
C VAL A 81 -9.80 7.65 8.49
N GLU A 82 -8.77 8.40 8.86
CA GLU A 82 -8.50 9.75 8.36
C GLU A 82 -7.28 9.71 7.46
N ILE A 83 -7.44 10.17 6.22
CA ILE A 83 -6.35 10.39 5.26
C ILE A 83 -6.26 11.90 5.04
N GLU A 84 -5.18 12.50 5.51
CA GLU A 84 -4.98 13.94 5.49
C GLU A 84 -3.78 14.30 4.61
N ASP A 85 -4.04 15.22 3.69
CA ASP A 85 -3.08 15.78 2.75
C ASP A 85 -2.83 17.27 3.04
N ARG A 86 -1.75 17.83 2.49
CA ARG A 86 -1.41 19.26 2.58
C ARG A 86 -1.30 19.88 1.20
N GLY A 87 -2.28 19.62 0.37
CA GLY A 87 -2.40 20.11 -1.00
C GLY A 87 -3.09 21.46 -1.12
N LEU A 88 -3.52 21.75 -2.35
CA LEU A 88 -4.23 22.99 -2.71
C LEU A 88 -5.61 23.10 -2.03
N GLY A 89 -6.18 21.98 -1.60
CA GLY A 89 -7.55 21.90 -1.11
C GLY A 89 -8.58 22.03 -2.25
N MET A 90 -9.84 22.09 -1.87
CA MET A 90 -10.98 22.28 -2.77
C MET A 90 -11.82 23.45 -2.29
N ASP A 91 -12.42 24.18 -3.23
CA ASP A 91 -13.49 25.11 -2.88
C ASP A 91 -14.73 24.35 -2.35
N GLU A 92 -15.61 25.10 -1.69
CA GLU A 92 -16.78 24.53 -1.01
C GLU A 92 -17.75 23.84 -1.98
N GLU A 93 -17.92 24.38 -3.19
CA GLU A 93 -18.85 23.87 -4.18
C GLU A 93 -18.36 22.54 -4.78
N THR A 94 -17.08 22.48 -5.15
CA THR A 94 -16.41 21.27 -5.63
C THR A 94 -16.43 20.19 -4.57
N ARG A 95 -16.09 20.54 -3.32
CA ARG A 95 -16.10 19.59 -2.19
C ARG A 95 -17.51 19.07 -1.92
N ARG A 96 -18.54 19.91 -2.01
CA ARG A 96 -19.95 19.50 -1.86
C ARG A 96 -20.36 18.53 -2.97
N SER A 97 -20.08 18.89 -4.22
CA SER A 97 -20.40 18.06 -5.39
C SER A 97 -19.74 16.67 -5.30
N ILE A 98 -18.48 16.59 -4.86
CA ILE A 98 -17.80 15.30 -4.66
C ILE A 98 -18.43 14.51 -3.52
N ASN A 99 -18.73 15.15 -2.38
CA ASN A 99 -19.39 14.48 -1.26
C ASN A 99 -20.79 13.94 -1.63
N GLU A 100 -21.56 14.65 -2.45
CA GLU A 100 -22.84 14.18 -2.97
C GLU A 100 -22.66 12.92 -3.83
N ARG A 101 -21.69 12.92 -4.73
CA ARG A 101 -21.35 11.74 -5.56
C ARG A 101 -20.84 10.56 -4.73
N LEU A 102 -20.06 10.81 -3.67
CA LEU A 102 -19.60 9.76 -2.75
C LEU A 102 -20.75 9.16 -1.94
N ALA A 103 -21.75 9.97 -1.56
CA ALA A 103 -22.92 9.53 -0.81
C ALA A 103 -23.96 8.80 -1.67
N SER A 104 -24.03 9.11 -2.97
CA SER A 104 -24.96 8.51 -3.93
C SER A 104 -24.27 8.34 -5.27
N PRO A 105 -23.40 7.32 -5.41
CA PRO A 105 -22.69 7.08 -6.65
C PRO A 105 -23.68 6.72 -7.77
N PRO A 106 -23.58 7.33 -8.96
CA PRO A 106 -24.38 6.92 -10.11
C PRO A 106 -24.00 5.50 -10.55
N GLU A 107 -24.85 4.86 -11.37
CA GLU A 107 -24.46 3.65 -12.08
C GLU A 107 -23.21 3.96 -12.93
N PHE A 108 -22.20 3.09 -12.84
CA PHE A 108 -20.88 3.31 -13.44
C PHE A 108 -20.97 3.44 -14.97
N ASP A 109 -20.55 4.59 -15.49
CA ASP A 109 -20.35 4.83 -16.92
C ASP A 109 -18.83 4.94 -17.23
N PRO A 110 -18.23 3.97 -17.92
CA PRO A 110 -16.81 3.99 -18.26
C PRO A 110 -16.38 5.13 -19.20
N ALA A 111 -17.32 5.91 -19.75
CA ALA A 111 -17.01 7.06 -20.59
C ALA A 111 -16.66 8.35 -19.82
N GLN A 112 -16.91 8.42 -18.50
CA GLN A 112 -16.66 9.61 -17.68
C GLN A 112 -15.31 9.52 -16.94
N THR A 113 -14.23 9.74 -17.68
CA THR A 113 -12.83 9.52 -17.23
C THR A 113 -12.31 10.59 -16.25
N GLU A 114 -12.93 11.77 -16.18
CA GLU A 114 -12.31 12.95 -15.54
C GLU A 114 -12.24 12.90 -13.99
N ARG A 115 -12.92 11.96 -13.34
CA ARG A 115 -12.91 11.79 -11.86
C ARG A 115 -13.05 10.33 -11.44
N LEU A 116 -12.34 9.43 -12.12
CA LEU A 116 -12.44 7.97 -11.90
C LEU A 116 -12.22 7.57 -10.43
N GLY A 117 -11.22 8.15 -9.75
CA GLY A 117 -10.87 7.78 -8.37
C GLY A 117 -12.06 7.92 -7.40
N PHE A 118 -12.70 9.09 -7.32
CA PHE A 118 -13.85 9.27 -6.44
C PHE A 118 -15.10 8.48 -6.85
N ALA A 119 -15.26 8.18 -8.14
CA ALA A 119 -16.35 7.32 -8.60
C ALA A 119 -16.16 5.87 -8.10
N VAL A 120 -14.95 5.32 -8.23
CA VAL A 120 -14.59 4.00 -7.71
C VAL A 120 -14.75 3.95 -6.19
N VAL A 121 -14.24 4.96 -5.48
CA VAL A 121 -14.41 5.09 -4.02
C VAL A 121 -15.89 5.06 -3.64
N GLY A 122 -16.74 5.86 -4.30
CA GLY A 122 -18.18 5.90 -4.03
C GLY A 122 -18.85 4.54 -4.23
N MET A 123 -18.55 3.85 -5.33
CA MET A 123 -19.10 2.53 -5.63
C MET A 123 -18.70 1.47 -4.60
N LEU A 124 -17.41 1.40 -4.25
CA LEU A 124 -16.91 0.46 -3.25
C LEU A 124 -17.47 0.78 -1.87
N ALA A 125 -17.60 2.07 -1.54
CA ALA A 125 -18.18 2.52 -0.29
C ALA A 125 -19.65 2.10 -0.16
N ALA A 126 -20.45 2.36 -1.20
CA ALA A 126 -21.86 1.99 -1.25
C ALA A 126 -22.08 0.47 -1.12
N ARG A 127 -21.22 -0.35 -1.74
CA ARG A 127 -21.28 -1.82 -1.67
C ARG A 127 -21.15 -2.35 -0.24
N HIS A 128 -20.31 -1.71 0.57
CA HIS A 128 -19.96 -2.17 1.92
C HIS A 128 -20.63 -1.35 3.04
N GLY A 129 -21.49 -0.39 2.70
CA GLY A 129 -22.10 0.51 3.68
C GLY A 129 -21.11 1.43 4.38
N ILE A 130 -19.99 1.72 3.73
CA ILE A 130 -18.95 2.65 4.20
C ILE A 130 -19.38 4.07 3.87
N LYS A 131 -19.13 4.99 4.79
CA LYS A 131 -19.34 6.42 4.53
C LYS A 131 -18.01 7.12 4.33
N VAL A 132 -17.83 7.76 3.19
CA VAL A 132 -16.67 8.61 2.90
C VAL A 132 -17.11 10.07 2.93
N THR A 133 -16.33 10.95 3.54
CA THR A 133 -16.61 12.39 3.56
C THR A 133 -15.31 13.18 3.48
N LEU A 134 -15.28 14.19 2.62
CA LEU A 134 -14.16 15.10 2.46
C LEU A 134 -14.40 16.40 3.24
N LYS A 135 -13.40 16.80 4.03
CA LYS A 135 -13.38 18.05 4.81
C LYS A 135 -12.13 18.87 4.46
N LEU A 136 -12.18 20.16 4.77
CA LEU A 136 -10.99 21.00 4.75
C LEU A 136 -10.03 20.57 5.86
N SER A 137 -8.75 20.41 5.53
CA SER A 137 -7.72 20.14 6.54
C SER A 137 -7.33 21.44 7.26
N PRO A 138 -7.17 21.43 8.61
CA PRO A 138 -6.67 22.57 9.37
C PRO A 138 -5.28 23.06 8.94
N TYR A 139 -4.49 22.20 8.30
CA TYR A 139 -3.12 22.47 7.88
C TYR A 139 -3.02 22.85 6.39
N GLY A 140 -4.15 23.13 5.74
CA GLY A 140 -4.27 23.23 4.29
C GLY A 140 -4.46 21.85 3.65
N GLY A 141 -5.08 21.79 2.47
CA GLY A 141 -5.40 20.52 1.79
C GLY A 141 -6.76 19.93 2.19
N THR A 142 -6.89 18.61 2.07
CA THR A 142 -8.12 17.87 2.32
C THR A 142 -7.91 16.78 3.37
N THR A 143 -8.95 16.51 4.16
CA THR A 143 -9.05 15.30 4.98
C THR A 143 -10.18 14.43 4.45
N ALA A 144 -9.86 13.23 3.98
CA ALA A 144 -10.83 12.19 3.70
C ALA A 144 -11.10 11.36 4.96
N ILE A 145 -12.35 11.32 5.39
CA ILE A 145 -12.81 10.53 6.54
C ILE A 145 -13.60 9.34 6.02
N VAL A 146 -13.13 8.15 6.31
CA VAL A 146 -13.74 6.87 5.93
C VAL A 146 -14.28 6.19 7.18
N LEU A 147 -15.60 6.13 7.33
CA LEU A 147 -16.27 5.42 8.40
C LEU A 147 -16.61 4.00 7.93
N VAL A 148 -15.83 3.04 8.42
CA VAL A 148 -16.05 1.61 8.22
C VAL A 148 -17.07 1.12 9.25
N PRO A 149 -18.21 0.54 8.83
CA PRO A 149 -19.24 0.09 9.76
C PRO A 149 -18.73 -1.08 10.62
N GLY A 150 -19.18 -1.13 11.88
CA GLY A 150 -18.76 -2.18 12.83
C GLY A 150 -19.06 -3.61 12.36
N ALA A 151 -19.99 -3.81 11.42
CA ALA A 151 -20.26 -5.12 10.82
C ALA A 151 -19.10 -5.68 9.98
N LEU A 152 -18.13 -4.84 9.58
CA LEU A 152 -16.92 -5.24 8.88
C LEU A 152 -15.71 -5.34 9.81
N ILE A 153 -15.83 -4.85 11.04
CA ILE A 153 -14.74 -4.79 12.01
C ILE A 153 -14.88 -5.96 12.97
N GLU A 154 -13.83 -6.77 13.06
CA GLU A 154 -13.74 -7.91 13.94
C GLU A 154 -12.65 -7.68 14.99
N PRO A 155 -12.84 -8.15 16.24
CA PRO A 155 -11.76 -8.19 17.22
C PRO A 155 -10.61 -9.04 16.68
N MET A 156 -9.38 -8.54 16.77
CA MET A 156 -8.22 -9.37 16.53
C MET A 156 -8.11 -10.38 17.68
N ALA A 157 -8.16 -11.68 17.38
CA ALA A 157 -7.73 -12.67 18.34
C ALA A 157 -6.25 -12.40 18.64
N THR A 158 -5.90 -12.18 19.91
CA THR A 158 -4.51 -12.04 20.35
C THR A 158 -3.70 -13.18 19.72
N PRO A 159 -2.56 -12.91 19.06
CA PRO A 159 -1.90 -13.92 18.25
C PRO A 159 -1.66 -15.18 19.06
N VAL A 160 -2.27 -16.29 18.62
CA VAL A 160 -1.83 -17.62 19.05
C VAL A 160 -0.37 -17.72 18.61
N ARG A 161 0.54 -17.90 19.58
CA ARG A 161 1.98 -18.06 19.32
C ARG A 161 2.17 -19.00 18.12
N PRO A 162 3.10 -18.71 17.19
CA PRO A 162 3.31 -19.55 16.02
C PRO A 162 3.53 -20.99 16.48
N MET A 163 2.82 -21.95 15.87
CA MET A 163 3.17 -23.36 16.03
C MET A 163 4.62 -23.52 15.63
N GLU A 164 5.48 -23.91 16.58
CA GLU A 164 6.83 -24.36 16.28
C GLU A 164 6.70 -25.51 15.28
N PHE A 165 7.08 -25.27 14.03
CA PHE A 165 7.29 -26.35 13.09
C PHE A 165 8.53 -27.10 13.58
N GLU A 166 8.32 -28.28 14.17
CA GLU A 166 9.39 -29.23 14.45
C GLU A 166 10.18 -29.43 13.15
N SER A 167 11.42 -28.96 13.11
CA SER A 167 12.30 -29.15 11.97
C SER A 167 12.61 -30.64 11.85
N VAL A 168 11.94 -31.32 10.92
CA VAL A 168 12.30 -32.69 10.55
C VAL A 168 13.56 -32.61 9.69
N SER A 169 14.71 -32.93 10.27
CA SER A 169 15.96 -33.09 9.52
C SER A 169 15.85 -34.31 8.61
N VAL A 170 15.80 -34.10 7.30
CA VAL A 170 15.95 -35.17 6.30
C VAL A 170 17.43 -35.33 6.00
N SER A 171 18.04 -36.43 6.45
CA SER A 171 19.39 -36.81 6.01
C SER A 171 19.32 -37.37 4.59
N VAL A 172 19.94 -36.66 3.65
CA VAL A 172 20.18 -37.17 2.29
C VAL A 172 21.41 -38.08 2.34
N ILE A 173 21.21 -39.38 2.16
CA ILE A 173 22.32 -40.31 1.93
C ILE A 173 22.85 -40.05 0.52
N ARG A 174 24.13 -39.65 0.41
CA ARG A 174 24.82 -39.50 -0.88
C ARG A 174 25.13 -40.90 -1.44
N PRO A 175 24.87 -41.18 -2.73
CA PRO A 175 25.25 -42.45 -3.32
C PRO A 175 26.75 -42.41 -3.66
N SER A 176 27.56 -42.87 -2.72
CA SER A 176 29.00 -43.06 -2.91
C SER A 176 29.45 -44.21 -2.02
N ASP A 177 28.90 -45.40 -2.29
CA ASP A 177 29.48 -46.70 -1.94
C ASP A 177 28.65 -47.78 -2.65
N MET A 178 28.83 -47.88 -3.98
CA MET A 178 28.47 -49.07 -4.75
C MET A 178 29.74 -49.92 -4.86
N GLY A 179 29.85 -50.88 -3.94
CA GLY A 179 30.81 -51.98 -3.99
C GLY A 179 30.08 -53.26 -3.59
N ASP A 180 29.86 -54.11 -4.60
CA ASP A 180 29.38 -55.50 -4.60
C ASP A 180 28.84 -56.12 -3.30
N THR A 181 27.57 -56.56 -3.34
CA THR A 181 27.16 -57.96 -3.01
C THR A 181 25.65 -58.19 -3.18
N THR A 182 25.33 -59.44 -3.49
CA THR A 182 24.13 -60.01 -4.10
C THR A 182 22.96 -60.23 -3.13
N GLY A 183 21.70 -60.03 -3.56
CA GLY A 183 20.50 -60.61 -2.91
C GLY A 183 19.20 -59.77 -3.02
N PRO A 184 18.01 -60.37 -3.24
CA PRO A 184 16.77 -59.63 -3.44
C PRO A 184 15.93 -59.52 -2.16
N GLY A 185 15.28 -58.38 -1.94
CA GLY A 185 14.04 -58.30 -1.17
C GLY A 185 13.99 -57.32 0.01
N GLU A 186 12.80 -56.73 0.13
CA GLU A 186 12.17 -56.08 1.29
C GLU A 186 12.31 -54.56 1.54
N LEU A 187 11.13 -53.99 1.82
CA LEU A 187 10.79 -52.60 2.10
C LEU A 187 11.19 -52.24 3.55
N PRO A 188 11.69 -51.01 3.82
CA PRO A 188 12.14 -50.65 5.16
C PRO A 188 10.97 -50.42 6.13
N ARG A 189 10.97 -51.20 7.21
CA ARG A 189 10.03 -51.16 8.34
C ARG A 189 10.47 -50.08 9.35
N ARG A 190 9.61 -49.11 9.63
CA ARG A 190 9.83 -48.06 10.66
C ARG A 190 9.86 -48.67 12.06
N VAL A 191 10.97 -48.49 12.77
CA VAL A 191 11.10 -48.78 14.21
C VAL A 191 11.09 -47.47 14.99
N ARG A 192 10.05 -47.25 15.80
CA ARG A 192 10.01 -46.20 16.82
C ARG A 192 10.65 -46.75 18.10
N THR A 193 11.70 -46.10 18.59
CA THR A 193 12.14 -46.27 19.99
C THR A 193 12.20 -44.91 20.66
N SER A 194 11.43 -44.81 21.74
CA SER A 194 11.45 -43.72 22.71
C SER A 194 12.54 -43.97 23.74
N LYS A 195 13.30 -42.94 24.13
CA LYS A 195 13.95 -42.94 25.46
C LYS A 195 14.07 -41.54 26.04
N ARG A 196 13.72 -41.48 27.33
CA ARG A 196 13.61 -40.32 28.21
C ARG A 196 14.88 -40.21 29.07
N ALA A 197 15.13 -38.98 29.51
CA ALA A 197 15.80 -38.55 30.75
C ALA A 197 17.32 -38.25 30.74
N GLY A 198 17.63 -37.00 31.13
CA GLY A 198 18.57 -36.73 32.23
C GLY A 198 19.77 -35.82 31.91
N PRO A 199 20.19 -34.92 32.83
CA PRO A 199 20.90 -33.67 32.52
C PRO A 199 22.42 -33.74 32.78
N ALA A 200 23.21 -32.86 32.14
CA ALA A 200 24.54 -32.47 32.64
C ALA A 200 25.02 -31.16 32.03
N ALA A 201 25.66 -30.36 32.88
CA ALA A 201 26.34 -29.10 32.65
C ALA A 201 27.44 -29.17 31.58
N GLY A 202 27.72 -28.04 30.93
CA GLY A 202 28.95 -27.84 30.18
C GLY A 202 28.86 -26.75 29.11
N GLU A 203 29.46 -25.60 29.45
CA GLU A 203 30.17 -24.68 28.55
C GLU A 203 29.36 -23.85 27.53
N GLU A 204 29.42 -22.53 27.73
CA GLU A 204 28.98 -21.50 26.79
C GLU A 204 29.72 -21.61 25.44
N PRO A 205 29.02 -21.60 24.30
CA PRO A 205 29.64 -21.36 23.00
C PRO A 205 29.82 -19.84 22.80
N GLY A 206 31.08 -19.41 22.68
CA GLY A 206 31.46 -18.02 22.48
C GLY A 206 30.76 -17.36 21.28
N LEU A 207 30.41 -16.09 21.46
CA LEU A 207 29.82 -15.20 20.45
C LEU A 207 30.69 -15.14 19.18
N PRO A 208 30.09 -15.19 17.96
CA PRO A 208 30.86 -15.10 16.72
C PRO A 208 31.51 -13.73 16.56
N ARG A 209 32.84 -13.74 16.40
CA ARG A 209 33.68 -12.55 16.13
C ARG A 209 33.40 -12.00 14.73
N ARG A 210 33.23 -10.68 14.65
CA ARG A 210 33.10 -9.92 13.39
C ARG A 210 34.43 -9.91 12.63
N GLU A 211 34.50 -10.58 11.49
CA GLU A 211 35.57 -10.40 10.51
C GLU A 211 35.35 -9.10 9.74
N ARG A 212 36.37 -8.24 9.72
CA ARG A 212 36.34 -6.98 8.97
C ARG A 212 36.75 -7.31 7.53
N GLN A 213 35.78 -7.47 6.64
CA GLN A 213 36.05 -7.63 5.21
C GLN A 213 36.71 -6.37 4.65
N THR A 214 38.03 -6.40 4.54
CA THR A 214 38.85 -5.42 3.81
C THR A 214 39.11 -5.95 2.41
N SER A 215 38.20 -5.69 1.48
CA SER A 215 38.47 -5.66 0.03
C SER A 215 37.21 -5.29 -0.75
N LEU A 216 36.91 -3.99 -0.81
CA LEU A 216 36.08 -3.47 -1.91
C LEU A 216 36.91 -3.61 -3.20
N PRO A 217 36.38 -4.20 -4.29
CA PRO A 217 37.06 -4.19 -5.57
C PRO A 217 37.31 -2.75 -6.03
N GLN A 218 38.56 -2.44 -6.35
CA GLN A 218 39.06 -1.11 -6.75
C GLN A 218 38.48 -0.59 -8.09
N ARG A 219 37.53 -1.32 -8.70
CA ARG A 219 36.91 -1.01 -10.01
C ARG A 219 35.55 -0.31 -9.93
N LEU A 220 35.15 0.17 -8.74
CA LEU A 220 33.99 1.05 -8.54
C LEU A 220 34.39 2.47 -8.12
N ARG A 221 35.67 2.85 -8.31
CA ARG A 221 36.21 4.20 -8.04
C ARG A 221 36.33 5.09 -9.27
N GLU A 222 35.97 4.60 -10.45
CA GLU A 222 35.81 5.44 -11.65
C GLU A 222 34.32 5.63 -11.92
N ALA A 223 33.72 6.56 -11.18
CA ALA A 223 32.52 7.22 -11.67
C ALA A 223 32.96 8.14 -12.82
N ALA A 224 32.58 7.80 -14.05
CA ALA A 224 32.63 8.74 -15.15
C ALA A 224 31.88 10.02 -14.76
N PRO A 225 32.35 11.22 -15.14
CA PRO A 225 31.63 12.45 -14.85
C PRO A 225 30.25 12.37 -15.51
N VAL A 226 29.21 12.46 -14.69
CA VAL A 226 27.85 12.71 -15.17
C VAL A 226 27.90 14.06 -15.89
N PRO A 227 27.48 14.19 -17.15
CA PRO A 227 27.41 15.49 -17.80
C PRO A 227 26.51 16.38 -16.93
N ALA A 228 27.01 17.56 -16.57
CA ALA A 228 26.22 18.57 -15.88
C ALA A 228 24.94 18.78 -16.72
N GLN A 229 23.79 18.44 -16.15
CA GLN A 229 22.54 18.93 -16.70
C GLN A 229 22.64 20.45 -16.61
N GLU A 230 22.79 21.13 -17.75
CA GLU A 230 22.67 22.57 -17.82
C GLU A 230 21.38 22.96 -17.09
N GLU A 231 21.55 23.55 -15.91
CA GLU A 231 20.47 24.24 -15.21
C GLU A 231 20.00 25.32 -16.18
N ARG A 232 18.92 25.00 -16.91
CA ARG A 232 18.30 25.94 -17.86
C ARG A 232 18.09 27.26 -17.14
N SER A 233 18.47 28.34 -17.80
CA SER A 233 18.49 29.65 -17.15
C SER A 233 17.07 30.02 -16.66
N PRO A 234 16.96 30.81 -15.58
CA PRO A 234 15.68 31.31 -15.08
C PRO A 234 14.86 32.07 -16.14
N GLU A 235 15.51 32.59 -17.18
CA GLU A 235 14.86 33.29 -18.28
C GLU A 235 14.30 32.32 -19.33
N GLU A 236 15.00 31.23 -19.64
CA GLU A 236 14.50 30.19 -20.55
C GLU A 236 13.31 29.43 -19.97
N THR A 237 13.31 29.17 -18.66
CA THR A 237 12.15 28.57 -17.97
C THR A 237 10.94 29.49 -17.97
N ARG A 238 11.14 30.80 -17.81
CA ARG A 238 10.07 31.82 -17.94
C ARG A 238 9.54 31.91 -19.37
N ALA A 239 10.41 31.86 -20.38
CA ALA A 239 10.01 31.86 -21.77
C ALA A 239 9.18 30.61 -22.12
N LEU A 240 9.57 29.44 -21.59
CA LEU A 240 8.82 28.19 -21.76
C LEU A 240 7.42 28.28 -21.12
N LEU A 241 7.33 28.77 -19.89
CA LEU A 241 6.06 28.98 -19.17
C LEU A 241 5.15 30.00 -19.88
N SER A 242 5.72 31.07 -20.44
CA SER A 242 4.96 32.07 -21.21
C SER A 242 4.42 31.51 -22.53
N SER A 243 5.16 30.61 -23.19
CA SER A 243 4.69 29.93 -24.39
C SER A 243 3.53 28.96 -24.09
N LEU A 244 3.57 28.27 -22.94
CA LEU A 244 2.49 27.39 -22.48
C LEU A 244 1.21 28.17 -22.13
N GLN A 245 1.35 29.28 -21.40
CA GLN A 245 0.22 30.10 -20.98
C GLN A 245 -0.50 30.77 -22.16
N SER A 246 0.26 31.20 -23.17
CA SER A 246 -0.29 31.77 -24.41
C SER A 246 -0.92 30.72 -25.34
N GLY A 247 -0.54 29.45 -25.24
CA GLY A 247 -1.25 28.33 -25.87
C GLY A 247 -2.60 28.06 -25.21
N TRP A 248 -2.63 28.07 -23.87
CA TRP A 248 -3.85 27.84 -23.08
C TRP A 248 -4.90 28.95 -23.24
N GLN A 249 -4.47 30.22 -23.31
CA GLN A 249 -5.38 31.34 -23.55
C GLN A 249 -5.96 31.33 -24.97
N ARG A 250 -5.17 30.91 -25.98
CA ARG A 250 -5.67 30.74 -27.35
C ARG A 250 -6.70 29.63 -27.47
N GLY A 251 -6.43 28.47 -26.89
CA GLY A 251 -7.37 27.33 -26.93
C GLY A 251 -8.72 27.66 -26.27
N ARG A 252 -8.73 28.50 -25.24
CA ARG A 252 -9.96 28.93 -24.55
C ARG A 252 -10.75 29.99 -25.35
N GLN A 253 -10.06 30.83 -26.11
CA GLN A 253 -10.70 31.84 -26.98
C GLN A 253 -11.27 31.25 -28.28
N ASP A 254 -10.67 30.17 -28.78
CA ASP A 254 -11.21 29.43 -29.93
C ASP A 254 -12.43 28.60 -29.53
N SER A 255 -12.46 28.02 -28.31
CA SER A 255 -13.63 27.28 -27.80
C SER A 255 -14.85 28.18 -27.53
N ASP A 256 -14.63 29.45 -27.16
CA ASP A 256 -15.72 30.41 -26.91
C ASP A 256 -16.30 31.01 -28.21
N GLN A 257 -15.56 30.96 -29.32
CA GLN A 257 -16.04 31.46 -30.63
C GLN A 257 -16.82 30.41 -31.44
N ASP A 258 -16.50 29.12 -31.30
CA ASP A 258 -17.18 28.04 -32.03
C ASP A 258 -18.52 27.59 -31.40
N GLY A 259 -18.81 28.00 -30.15
CA GLY A 259 -20.09 27.72 -29.48
C GLY A 259 -21.25 28.67 -29.85
N GLY A 260 -20.98 29.69 -30.67
CA GLY A 260 -21.87 30.83 -30.90
C GLY A 260 -22.29 31.02 -32.35
N SER A 261 -22.62 29.97 -33.10
CA SER A 261 -23.40 30.11 -34.35
C SER A 261 -23.91 28.77 -34.86
N ARG A 262 -25.24 28.57 -34.78
CA ARG A 262 -26.08 28.31 -35.97
C ARG A 262 -27.58 28.37 -35.63
N PRO A 263 -28.42 28.78 -36.59
CA PRO A 263 -29.85 29.06 -36.43
C PRO A 263 -30.71 27.80 -36.35
#